data_AF-A0A3Q1C3P4-F1
#
_entry.id   AF-A0A3Q1C3P4-F1
#
_cell.length_a   1.000
_cell.length_b   1.000
_cell.length_c   1.000
_cell.angle_alpha   90.00
_cell.angle_beta   90.00
_cell.angle_gamma   90.00
#
_symmetry.space_group_name_H-M   'P 1'
#
loop_
_entity.id
_entity.type
_entity.pdbx_description
1 polymer ?
#
loop_
_entity_poly.entity_id
_entity_poly.type
_entity_poly.pdbx_seq_one_letter_code
_entity_poly.pdbx_strand_id
1 'polypeptide(L)'
;MLFVYLFVLARTQGGVHIHTDRLTVTSPVLMWVQALDLLLDKMKRAAFDFAGVRALSGSGQQHGSVFWRTGASETLKHLDPDHNLEQLLFSVSDSPVWMDSSSSKQCLDLEAAAGGAERLAEITGSRGYERFTGNQIAKLRQTRPDEFMDTERISLVSSFAASLFLGGYAAIDYSDGSGMNLLDIRTRNWSQICLEATAPHLDQLLGAALPSTSVLVSLGTSDTVFLWVQNPRPALEGHVFCSPVDQEAFMALLCFKNGSLTREHISNECAGGSWEVFSAMLRETPLGNDGNIGFYFDTMEITPPAVGIHRFDSEDSEVSSFSPQVEVRALVEGQFLSRRLHAERLGYSILPGTRVLATGGASSNKEILQVLSDVFNAPVYTIDLSDSACLGSAYRALHGLLAESGVSFLDVVKNAPEPQRTTTPHPSAKQVHTHTHIHTHTHTHTHTHTRTHTHTDTHAHRHTDTQTHTHTHTHAHRHTHTDTHRHRNKITARKVQNCHKKRKLTTRKCKISLKRSKINAETTKSP
;
A
#
# COMPACT_ATOMS: atom_id res chain seq x y z
N MET A 1 22.35 -19.76 11.63
CA MET A 1 23.09 -19.88 12.92
C MET A 1 23.24 -18.54 13.63
N LEU A 2 23.76 -17.47 13.00
CA LEU A 2 23.99 -16.15 13.65
C LEU A 2 22.74 -15.59 14.37
N PHE A 3 21.62 -15.46 13.66
CA PHE A 3 20.36 -14.96 14.24
C PHE A 3 19.84 -15.79 15.41
N VAL A 4 20.06 -17.10 15.43
CA VAL A 4 19.59 -17.97 16.52
C VAL A 4 20.30 -17.62 17.84
N TYR A 5 21.58 -17.25 17.79
CA TYR A 5 22.34 -16.84 18.98
C TYR A 5 21.84 -15.49 19.54
N LEU A 6 21.68 -14.49 18.67
CA LEU A 6 21.10 -13.19 19.03
C LEU A 6 19.68 -13.32 19.58
N PHE A 7 18.83 -14.14 18.95
CA PHE A 7 17.45 -14.35 19.40
C PHE A 7 17.38 -15.03 20.77
N VAL A 8 18.29 -15.98 21.06
CA VAL A 8 18.38 -16.60 22.39
C VAL A 8 18.84 -15.60 23.45
N LEU A 9 19.84 -14.77 23.17
CA LEU A 9 20.31 -13.74 24.11
C LEU A 9 19.23 -12.67 24.37
N ALA A 10 18.58 -12.18 23.30
CA ALA A 10 17.49 -11.20 23.38
C ALA A 10 16.15 -11.81 23.82
N ARG A 11 16.07 -13.13 24.04
CA ARG A 11 14.85 -13.89 24.36
C ARG A 11 13.69 -13.67 23.38
N THR A 12 14.00 -13.44 22.11
CA THR A 12 13.00 -13.23 21.04
C THR A 12 12.64 -14.54 20.33
N GLN A 13 11.42 -14.62 19.79
CA GLN A 13 11.00 -15.68 18.88
C GLN A 13 10.74 -15.04 17.52
N GLY A 14 11.43 -15.52 16.47
CA GLY A 14 11.37 -14.89 15.14
C GLY A 14 11.92 -13.45 15.09
N GLY A 15 12.75 -13.05 16.07
CA GLY A 15 13.29 -11.70 16.18
C GLY A 15 12.38 -10.68 16.88
N VAL A 16 11.24 -11.11 17.40
CA VAL A 16 10.29 -10.24 18.14
C VAL A 16 9.95 -10.79 19.53
N HIS A 17 9.45 -9.91 20.39
CA HIS A 17 8.63 -10.25 21.56
C HIS A 17 7.16 -10.01 21.21
N ILE A 18 6.34 -11.05 21.33
CA ILE A 18 4.88 -10.91 21.30
C ILE A 18 4.42 -10.81 22.76
N HIS A 19 3.84 -9.67 23.12
CA HIS A 19 3.47 -9.37 24.51
C HIS A 19 2.23 -10.16 24.96
N THR A 20 1.91 -10.08 26.25
CA THR A 20 0.79 -10.82 26.86
C THR A 20 -0.58 -10.44 26.30
N ASP A 21 -0.73 -9.23 25.76
CA ASP A 21 -1.96 -8.76 25.09
C ASP A 21 -2.18 -9.38 23.70
N ARG A 22 -1.16 -10.05 23.14
CA ARG A 22 -1.12 -10.60 21.77
C ARG A 22 -1.30 -9.56 20.64
N LEU A 23 -1.20 -8.27 20.96
CA LEU A 23 -1.34 -7.15 20.03
C LEU A 23 -0.06 -6.32 19.96
N THR A 24 0.60 -6.09 21.11
CA THR A 24 1.86 -5.36 21.17
C THR A 24 2.99 -6.29 20.71
N VAL A 25 3.77 -5.87 19.72
CA VAL A 25 4.89 -6.64 19.16
C VAL A 25 6.12 -5.75 18.99
N THR A 26 7.20 -6.10 19.66
CA THR A 26 8.43 -5.29 19.72
C THR A 26 9.68 -6.09 19.38
N SER A 27 10.78 -5.39 19.12
CA SER A 27 12.15 -5.96 19.10
C SER A 27 13.09 -5.05 19.90
N PRO A 28 14.05 -5.62 20.67
CA PRO A 28 15.06 -4.82 21.35
C PRO A 28 15.97 -4.08 20.35
N VAL A 29 16.12 -2.76 20.48
CA VAL A 29 16.94 -1.95 19.55
C VAL A 29 18.41 -2.39 19.57
N LEU A 30 18.94 -2.68 20.76
CA LEU A 30 20.31 -3.17 20.93
C LEU A 30 20.56 -4.52 20.25
N MET A 31 19.54 -5.34 20.00
CA MET A 31 19.70 -6.57 19.22
C MET A 31 20.04 -6.26 17.75
N TRP A 32 19.51 -5.17 17.18
CA TRP A 32 19.86 -4.72 15.83
C TRP A 32 21.26 -4.11 15.78
N VAL A 33 21.65 -3.35 16.81
CA VAL A 33 23.01 -2.80 16.96
C VAL A 33 24.05 -3.93 17.01
N GLN A 34 23.87 -4.88 17.94
CA GLN A 34 24.78 -6.03 18.09
C GLN A 34 24.79 -6.94 16.85
N ALA A 35 23.68 -7.03 16.12
CA ALA A 35 23.64 -7.76 14.85
C ALA A 35 24.52 -7.11 13.76
N LEU A 36 24.63 -5.77 13.74
CA LEU A 36 25.53 -5.06 12.84
C LEU A 36 27.00 -5.29 13.20
N ASP A 37 27.37 -5.16 14.48
CA ASP A 37 28.73 -5.45 14.95
C ASP A 37 29.17 -6.87 14.57
N LEU A 38 28.32 -7.86 14.84
CA LEU A 38 28.57 -9.27 14.49
C LEU A 38 28.64 -9.52 12.98
N LEU A 39 27.93 -8.75 12.16
CA LEU A 39 28.00 -8.84 10.70
C LEU A 39 29.32 -8.26 10.18
N LEU A 40 29.71 -7.05 10.64
CA LEU A 40 30.93 -6.37 10.22
C LEU A 40 32.18 -7.14 10.64
N ASP A 41 32.23 -7.66 11.88
CA ASP A 41 33.32 -8.51 12.33
C ASP A 41 33.37 -9.85 11.56
N LYS A 42 32.22 -10.45 11.22
CA LYS A 42 32.21 -11.64 10.35
C LYS A 42 32.76 -11.32 8.95
N MET A 43 32.41 -10.18 8.36
CA MET A 43 32.96 -9.73 7.07
C MET A 43 34.48 -9.50 7.16
N LYS A 44 34.95 -8.85 8.23
CA LYS A 44 36.39 -8.66 8.52
C LYS A 44 37.13 -9.99 8.66
N ARG A 45 36.58 -10.95 9.42
CA ARG A 45 37.13 -12.31 9.57
C ARG A 45 37.08 -13.14 8.26
N ALA A 46 36.17 -12.82 7.35
CA ALA A 46 36.12 -13.37 6.00
C ALA A 46 37.05 -12.65 5.00
N ALA A 47 37.90 -11.72 5.46
CA ALA A 47 38.80 -10.90 4.64
C ALA A 47 38.09 -10.12 3.52
N PHE A 48 36.88 -9.62 3.81
CA PHE A 48 36.16 -8.74 2.89
C PHE A 48 36.92 -7.41 2.67
N ASP A 49 37.10 -7.01 1.41
CA ASP A 49 37.76 -5.75 1.05
C ASP A 49 36.82 -4.55 1.23
N PHE A 50 36.86 -3.97 2.43
CA PHE A 50 36.14 -2.73 2.74
C PHE A 50 36.68 -1.51 1.97
N ALA A 51 37.93 -1.49 1.51
CA ALA A 51 38.49 -0.37 0.76
C ALA A 51 37.92 -0.28 -0.67
N GLY A 52 37.42 -1.40 -1.21
CA GLY A 52 36.67 -1.44 -2.47
C GLY A 52 35.25 -0.84 -2.40
N VAL A 53 34.69 -0.62 -1.22
CA VAL A 53 33.32 -0.12 -1.05
C VAL A 53 33.24 1.37 -1.39
N ARG A 54 32.63 1.70 -2.54
CA ARG A 54 32.48 3.08 -3.02
C ARG A 54 31.30 3.83 -2.39
N ALA A 55 30.22 3.11 -2.09
CA ALA A 55 29.01 3.62 -1.46
C ALA A 55 28.24 2.44 -0.85
N LEU A 56 27.35 2.73 0.10
CA LEU A 56 26.43 1.76 0.68
C LEU A 56 25.02 2.35 0.76
N SER A 57 24.03 1.47 0.80
CA SER A 57 22.64 1.79 1.12
C SER A 57 22.00 0.56 1.76
N GLY A 58 20.79 0.72 2.30
CA GLY A 58 20.10 -0.35 3.00
C GLY A 58 18.59 -0.34 2.79
N SER A 59 17.95 -1.31 3.42
CA SER A 59 16.50 -1.44 3.58
C SER A 59 16.27 -1.84 5.04
N GLY A 60 15.29 -1.22 5.68
CA GLY A 60 14.81 -1.60 7.01
C GLY A 60 13.44 -2.25 6.92
N GLN A 61 13.04 -3.00 7.95
CA GLN A 61 11.63 -3.37 8.08
C GLN A 61 10.79 -2.09 8.24
N GLN A 62 9.71 -1.99 7.45
CA GLN A 62 8.91 -0.77 7.40
C GLN A 62 8.19 -0.48 8.72
N HIS A 63 7.77 0.77 8.88
CA HIS A 63 6.95 1.31 9.99
C HIS A 63 7.57 1.30 11.39
N GLY A 64 8.42 0.33 11.72
CA GLY A 64 9.05 0.22 13.04
C GLY A 64 9.92 1.43 13.36
N SER A 65 9.86 1.91 14.60
CA SER A 65 10.50 3.15 15.03
C SER A 65 11.49 2.98 16.16
N VAL A 66 12.63 3.68 16.05
CA VAL A 66 13.65 3.82 17.09
C VAL A 66 13.55 5.22 17.69
N PHE A 67 13.63 5.29 19.02
CA PHE A 67 13.53 6.50 19.81
C PHE A 67 14.89 6.74 20.49
N TRP A 68 15.63 7.71 19.98
CA TRP A 68 16.97 8.03 20.46
C TRP A 68 16.90 8.92 21.69
N ARG A 69 17.69 8.61 22.70
CA ARG A 69 17.71 9.35 23.97
C ARG A 69 18.39 10.70 23.80
N THR A 70 18.02 11.69 24.61
CA THR A 70 18.80 12.92 24.82
C THR A 70 20.30 12.61 24.99
N GLY A 71 21.15 13.22 24.15
CA GLY A 71 22.60 12.99 24.11
C GLY A 71 23.09 11.93 23.12
N ALA A 72 22.19 11.17 22.47
CA ALA A 72 22.58 10.16 21.48
C ALA A 72 23.27 10.76 20.24
N SER A 73 22.92 11.99 19.84
CA SER A 73 23.58 12.72 18.74
C SER A 73 25.08 12.93 19.01
N GLU A 74 25.44 13.30 20.24
CA GLU A 74 26.84 13.46 20.63
C GLU A 74 27.57 12.12 20.75
N THR A 75 26.86 11.07 21.16
CA THR A 75 27.41 9.69 21.19
C THR A 75 27.73 9.20 19.78
N LEU A 76 26.84 9.41 18.81
CA LEU A 76 27.03 9.03 17.40
C LEU A 76 28.22 9.76 16.73
N LYS A 77 28.45 11.04 17.05
CA LYS A 77 29.55 11.84 16.49
C LYS A 77 30.93 11.43 17.02
N HIS A 78 30.98 10.83 18.20
CA HIS A 78 32.22 10.53 18.93
C HIS A 78 32.39 9.02 19.16
N LEU A 79 31.89 8.19 18.24
CA LEU A 79 32.08 6.74 18.26
C LEU A 79 33.59 6.39 18.23
N ASP A 80 34.02 5.66 19.25
CA ASP A 80 35.37 5.12 19.35
C ASP A 80 35.51 3.84 18.48
N PRO A 81 36.42 3.81 17.49
CA PRO A 81 36.61 2.63 16.62
C PRO A 81 37.17 1.39 17.34
N ASP A 82 37.71 1.53 18.56
CA ASP A 82 38.18 0.40 19.37
C ASP A 82 37.06 -0.24 20.23
N HIS A 83 35.83 0.31 20.21
CA HIS A 83 34.67 -0.16 20.98
C HIS A 83 33.47 -0.53 20.08
N ASN A 84 32.59 -1.41 20.59
CA ASN A 84 31.35 -1.81 19.92
C ASN A 84 30.29 -0.69 19.95
N LEU A 85 29.26 -0.82 19.10
CA LEU A 85 28.17 0.17 19.01
C LEU A 85 27.17 0.11 20.18
N GLU A 86 27.33 -0.79 21.15
CA GLU A 86 26.42 -0.95 22.29
C GLU A 86 26.36 0.26 23.24
N GLN A 87 27.27 1.23 23.09
CA GLN A 87 27.27 2.52 23.79
C GLN A 87 26.13 3.48 23.39
N LEU A 88 25.37 3.17 22.33
CA LEU A 88 24.30 4.02 21.81
C LEU A 88 23.10 4.12 22.76
N LEU A 89 22.53 5.33 22.84
CA LEU A 89 21.51 5.69 23.82
C LEU A 89 20.10 5.72 23.21
N PHE A 90 19.18 4.93 23.77
CA PHE A 90 17.78 4.86 23.36
C PHE A 90 16.87 5.16 24.56
N SER A 91 15.81 5.95 24.34
CA SER A 91 14.78 6.23 25.34
C SER A 91 13.77 5.09 25.47
N VAL A 92 13.61 4.31 24.39
CA VAL A 92 12.78 3.10 24.31
C VAL A 92 13.69 1.90 24.01
N SER A 93 13.76 0.92 24.90
CA SER A 93 14.54 -0.32 24.70
C SER A 93 13.95 -1.22 23.62
N ASP A 94 12.63 -1.30 23.59
CA ASP A 94 11.84 -2.25 22.80
C ASP A 94 10.99 -1.49 21.77
N SER A 95 11.53 -1.40 20.56
CA SER A 95 10.91 -0.71 19.44
C SER A 95 9.69 -1.47 18.94
N PRO A 96 8.55 -0.81 18.67
CA PRO A 96 7.44 -1.43 17.94
C PRO A 96 7.88 -1.77 16.52
N VAL A 97 7.38 -2.87 15.98
CA VAL A 97 7.68 -3.36 14.62
C VAL A 97 6.40 -3.47 13.77
N TRP A 98 6.55 -3.74 12.47
CA TRP A 98 5.42 -3.84 11.53
C TRP A 98 4.31 -4.84 11.91
N MET A 99 4.63 -5.79 12.79
CA MET A 99 3.69 -6.80 13.31
C MET A 99 2.76 -6.27 14.42
N ASP A 100 3.03 -5.09 14.97
CA ASP A 100 2.24 -4.52 16.07
C ASP A 100 0.84 -4.10 15.61
N SER A 101 -0.18 -4.53 16.35
CA SER A 101 -1.59 -4.24 16.08
C SER A 101 -2.32 -3.66 17.30
N SER A 102 -1.61 -2.87 18.12
CA SER A 102 -2.06 -2.46 19.47
C SER A 102 -2.50 -0.99 19.60
N SER A 103 -2.54 -0.24 18.50
CA SER A 103 -2.75 1.22 18.48
C SER A 103 -4.04 1.65 17.78
N SER A 104 -5.06 0.78 17.72
CA SER A 104 -6.32 1.05 17.01
C SER A 104 -7.04 2.32 17.51
N LYS A 105 -6.91 2.65 18.80
CA LYS A 105 -7.42 3.93 19.33
C LYS A 105 -6.72 5.12 18.68
N GLN A 106 -5.40 5.09 18.57
CA GLN A 106 -4.63 6.18 17.98
C GLN A 106 -4.90 6.32 16.48
N CYS A 107 -5.16 5.21 15.78
CA CYS A 107 -5.65 5.22 14.40
C CYS A 107 -6.96 6.00 14.28
N LEU A 108 -7.96 5.71 15.14
CA LEU A 108 -9.24 6.41 15.14
C LEU A 108 -9.11 7.89 15.54
N ASP A 109 -8.26 8.22 16.52
CA ASP A 109 -7.98 9.59 16.93
C ASP A 109 -7.36 10.40 15.76
N LEU A 110 -6.41 9.81 15.03
CA LEU A 110 -5.75 10.42 13.88
C LEU A 110 -6.68 10.55 12.67
N GLU A 111 -7.49 9.53 12.37
CA GLU A 111 -8.53 9.58 11.34
C GLU A 111 -9.54 10.70 11.65
N ALA A 112 -10.00 10.81 12.90
CA ALA A 112 -10.91 11.88 13.31
C ALA A 112 -10.28 13.28 13.16
N ALA A 113 -9.04 13.46 13.60
CA ALA A 113 -8.31 14.73 13.48
C ALA A 113 -8.05 15.13 12.02
N ALA A 114 -7.81 14.17 11.12
CA ALA A 114 -7.65 14.40 9.68
C ALA A 114 -8.96 14.74 8.95
N GLY A 115 -10.13 14.57 9.59
CA GLY A 115 -11.44 14.75 8.96
C GLY A 115 -12.04 13.48 8.35
N GLY A 116 -11.56 12.30 8.74
CA GLY A 116 -12.04 10.98 8.33
C GLY A 116 -10.95 10.09 7.73
N ALA A 117 -11.20 8.79 7.70
CA ALA A 117 -10.31 7.77 7.15
C ALA A 117 -9.93 8.02 5.68
N GLU A 118 -10.91 8.40 4.85
CA GLU A 118 -10.70 8.76 3.45
C GLU A 118 -9.77 9.98 3.33
N ARG A 119 -9.98 11.00 4.16
CA ARG A 119 -9.17 12.23 4.13
C ARG A 119 -7.73 11.98 4.58
N LEU A 120 -7.52 11.12 5.58
CA LEU A 120 -6.18 10.66 5.97
C LEU A 120 -5.49 9.90 4.83
N ALA A 121 -6.24 9.09 4.07
CA ALA A 121 -5.73 8.40 2.89
C ALA A 121 -5.40 9.35 1.73
N GLU A 122 -6.22 10.37 1.46
CA GLU A 122 -5.93 11.39 0.44
C GLU A 122 -4.63 12.15 0.69
N ILE A 123 -4.32 12.43 1.97
CA ILE A 123 -3.11 13.13 2.42
C ILE A 123 -1.92 12.16 2.41
N THR A 124 -2.02 11.05 3.13
CA THR A 124 -0.86 10.20 3.50
C THR A 124 -0.70 8.93 2.66
N GLY A 125 -1.61 8.70 1.71
CA GLY A 125 -1.63 7.49 0.90
C GLY A 125 -2.18 6.25 1.61
N SER A 126 -2.63 6.37 2.87
CA SER A 126 -3.25 5.28 3.65
C SER A 126 -4.20 5.83 4.70
N ARG A 127 -5.25 5.07 5.03
CA ARG A 127 -6.04 5.29 6.25
C ARG A 127 -5.21 4.97 7.51
N GLY A 128 -5.80 5.07 8.70
CA GLY A 128 -5.13 4.70 9.95
C GLY A 128 -4.90 3.18 10.01
N TYR A 129 -3.65 2.76 10.19
CA TYR A 129 -3.27 1.37 10.40
C TYR A 129 -2.37 1.25 11.63
N GLU A 130 -2.58 0.23 12.45
CA GLU A 130 -1.97 0.16 13.79
C GLU A 130 -0.44 0.15 13.76
N ARG A 131 0.14 -0.58 12.80
CA ARG A 131 1.60 -0.64 12.65
C ARG A 131 2.22 0.68 12.18
N PHE A 132 1.45 1.60 11.57
CA PHE A 132 2.00 2.83 10.99
C PHE A 132 2.53 3.75 12.10
N THR A 133 3.68 4.37 11.82
CA THR A 133 4.56 4.91 12.85
C THR A 133 3.94 6.05 13.66
N GLY A 134 3.11 6.92 13.05
CA GLY A 134 2.40 7.97 13.76
C GLY A 134 1.51 7.43 14.89
N ASN A 135 0.79 6.33 14.63
CA ASN A 135 -0.09 5.70 15.63
C ASN A 135 0.71 5.09 16.79
N GLN A 136 1.90 4.53 16.50
CA GLN A 136 2.84 4.03 17.50
C GLN A 136 3.50 5.15 18.33
N ILE A 137 3.85 6.28 17.70
CA ILE A 137 4.37 7.48 18.40
C ILE A 137 3.29 8.07 19.31
N ALA A 138 2.04 8.16 18.84
CA ALA A 138 0.91 8.59 19.65
C ALA A 138 0.67 7.64 20.85
N LYS A 139 0.76 6.31 20.64
CA LYS A 139 0.66 5.31 21.72
C LYS A 139 1.78 5.52 22.74
N LEU A 140 3.03 5.70 22.30
CA LEU A 140 4.17 5.95 23.19
C LEU A 140 3.93 7.21 24.04
N ARG A 141 3.63 8.35 23.41
CA ARG A 141 3.35 9.62 24.11
C ARG A 141 2.24 9.48 25.16
N GLN A 142 1.19 8.71 24.87
CA GLN A 142 0.04 8.54 25.76
C GLN A 142 0.29 7.54 26.91
N THR A 143 1.15 6.54 26.71
CA THR A 143 1.32 5.41 27.67
C THR A 143 2.65 5.42 28.42
N ARG A 144 3.70 6.00 27.83
CA ARG A 144 5.06 6.10 28.36
C ARG A 144 5.60 7.52 28.13
N PRO A 145 4.97 8.56 28.73
CA PRO A 145 5.31 9.96 28.46
C PRO A 145 6.75 10.30 28.83
N ASP A 146 7.32 9.70 29.88
CA ASP A 146 8.69 9.98 30.31
C ASP A 146 9.73 9.52 29.26
N GLU A 147 9.52 8.34 28.66
CA GLU A 147 10.36 7.86 27.54
C GLU A 147 10.22 8.75 26.31
N PHE A 148 9.01 9.22 26.00
CA PHE A 148 8.77 10.17 24.91
C PHE A 148 9.45 11.53 25.18
N MET A 149 9.40 12.05 26.40
CA MET A 149 10.01 13.33 26.77
C MET A 149 11.54 13.30 26.81
N ASP A 150 12.15 12.13 27.01
CA ASP A 150 13.61 11.92 26.91
C ASP A 150 14.06 11.50 25.50
N THR A 151 13.19 11.65 24.49
CA THR A 151 13.51 11.37 23.08
C THR A 151 13.92 12.65 22.36
N GLU A 152 15.14 12.70 21.83
CA GLU A 152 15.61 13.84 21.00
C GLU A 152 15.42 13.62 19.49
N ARG A 153 15.28 12.36 19.06
CA ARG A 153 15.17 11.98 17.65
C ARG A 153 14.32 10.71 17.51
N ILE A 154 13.46 10.68 16.51
CA ILE A 154 12.73 9.48 16.10
C ILE A 154 13.21 9.07 14.70
N SER A 155 13.44 7.78 14.49
CA SER A 155 13.86 7.21 13.20
C SER A 155 13.01 6.00 12.85
N LEU A 156 12.83 5.72 11.56
CA LEU A 156 12.41 4.40 11.09
C LEU A 156 13.60 3.43 11.16
N VAL A 157 13.38 2.12 11.15
CA VAL A 157 14.50 1.13 11.15
C VAL A 157 15.49 1.38 10.00
N SER A 158 15.00 1.85 8.85
CA SER A 158 15.79 2.27 7.69
C SER A 158 16.75 3.43 7.98
N SER A 159 16.24 4.55 8.48
CA SER A 159 17.02 5.76 8.83
C SER A 159 17.84 5.58 10.10
N PHE A 160 17.40 4.74 11.04
CA PHE A 160 18.19 4.26 12.17
C PHE A 160 19.46 3.57 11.68
N ALA A 161 19.34 2.53 10.83
CA ALA A 161 20.49 1.80 10.32
C ALA A 161 21.44 2.70 9.50
N ALA A 162 20.89 3.62 8.69
CA ALA A 162 21.70 4.62 8.00
C ALA A 162 22.46 5.55 8.96
N SER A 163 21.86 5.92 10.10
CA SER A 163 22.51 6.78 11.11
C SER A 163 23.74 6.12 11.74
N LEU A 164 23.72 4.78 11.91
CA LEU A 164 24.87 4.01 12.42
C LEU A 164 26.08 4.12 11.48
N PHE A 165 25.86 4.06 10.16
CA PHE A 165 26.94 4.21 9.16
C PHE A 165 27.42 5.66 8.97
N LEU A 166 26.59 6.64 9.32
CA LEU A 166 26.94 8.07 9.20
C LEU A 166 27.70 8.64 10.41
N GLY A 167 27.61 8.01 11.58
CA GLY A 167 28.03 8.66 12.83
C GLY A 167 27.16 9.88 13.18
N GLY A 168 25.89 9.86 12.79
CA GLY A 168 24.98 10.99 12.95
C GLY A 168 23.60 10.72 12.33
N TYR A 169 22.60 11.54 12.66
CA TYR A 169 21.23 11.24 12.26
C TYR A 169 20.97 11.37 10.76
N ALA A 170 20.56 10.26 10.14
CA ALA A 170 19.99 10.26 8.81
C ALA A 170 18.59 10.91 8.79
N ALA A 171 18.23 11.44 7.62
CA ALA A 171 16.85 11.78 7.30
C ALA A 171 16.00 10.52 7.06
N ILE A 172 14.69 10.66 7.18
CA ILE A 172 13.72 9.68 6.69
C ILE A 172 13.50 9.96 5.19
N ASP A 173 13.50 8.92 4.36
CA ASP A 173 13.22 9.08 2.93
C ASP A 173 11.72 9.08 2.62
N TYR A 174 11.29 9.70 1.53
CA TYR A 174 9.86 9.85 1.20
C TYR A 174 9.09 8.52 1.11
N SER A 175 9.72 7.45 0.61
CA SER A 175 9.06 6.16 0.40
C SER A 175 8.75 5.47 1.72
N ASP A 176 9.74 5.29 2.62
CA ASP A 176 9.48 4.68 3.92
C ASP A 176 8.73 5.65 4.86
N GLY A 177 8.95 6.96 4.72
CA GLY A 177 8.19 8.02 5.39
C GLY A 177 6.70 8.07 5.01
N SER A 178 6.33 7.56 3.84
CA SER A 178 4.92 7.36 3.47
C SER A 178 4.23 6.28 4.33
N GLY A 179 5.00 5.33 4.88
CA GLY A 179 4.52 4.28 5.79
C GLY A 179 4.19 4.73 7.22
N MET A 180 4.04 6.05 7.46
CA MET A 180 3.93 6.61 8.81
C MET A 180 2.54 7.18 9.17
N ASN A 181 1.64 7.41 8.20
CA ASN A 181 0.46 8.30 8.33
C ASN A 181 0.83 9.75 8.73
N LEU A 182 2.05 10.21 8.41
CA LEU A 182 2.54 11.56 8.72
C LEU A 182 2.98 12.37 7.49
N LEU A 183 3.58 11.72 6.48
CA LEU A 183 4.00 12.40 5.25
C LEU A 183 2.78 12.67 4.36
N ASP A 184 2.62 13.90 3.88
CA ASP A 184 1.72 14.18 2.76
C ASP A 184 2.43 13.76 1.46
N ILE A 185 1.93 12.71 0.80
CA ILE A 185 2.62 12.07 -0.33
C ILE A 185 2.65 12.95 -1.58
N ARG A 186 1.79 13.98 -1.67
CA ARG A 186 1.69 14.87 -2.83
C ARG A 186 2.64 16.04 -2.73
N THR A 187 2.76 16.63 -1.54
CA THR A 187 3.65 17.76 -1.24
C THR A 187 5.05 17.31 -0.80
N ARG A 188 5.20 16.04 -0.40
CA ARG A 188 6.44 15.42 0.15
C ARG A 188 6.99 16.13 1.39
N ASN A 189 6.09 16.78 2.13
CA ASN A 189 6.35 17.39 3.43
C ASN A 189 5.50 16.69 4.50
N TRP A 190 5.85 16.86 5.76
CA TRP A 190 5.01 16.36 6.85
C TRP A 190 3.67 17.10 6.88
N SER A 191 2.57 16.35 6.98
CA SER A 191 1.24 16.92 7.16
C SER A 191 1.10 17.50 8.56
N GLN A 192 0.99 18.82 8.65
CA GLN A 192 0.88 19.52 9.93
C GLN A 192 -0.28 18.98 10.79
N ILE A 193 -1.43 18.68 10.17
CA ILE A 193 -2.60 18.09 10.83
C ILE A 193 -2.26 16.73 11.46
N CYS A 194 -1.50 15.90 10.74
CA CYS A 194 -1.12 14.57 11.21
C CYS A 194 -0.05 14.64 12.32
N LEU A 195 0.89 15.58 12.22
CA LEU A 195 1.88 15.84 13.27
C LEU A 195 1.21 16.31 14.57
N GLU A 196 0.38 17.37 14.49
CA GLU A 196 -0.29 17.97 15.65
C GLU A 196 -1.23 16.98 16.36
N ALA A 197 -1.94 16.14 15.62
CA ALA A 197 -2.76 15.07 16.18
C ALA A 197 -1.91 13.99 16.90
N THR A 198 -0.72 13.71 16.39
CA THR A 198 0.17 12.67 16.90
C THR A 198 0.91 13.11 18.17
N ALA A 199 1.74 14.16 18.08
CA ALA A 199 2.59 14.63 19.17
C ALA A 199 3.09 16.08 18.96
N PRO A 200 3.30 16.85 20.05
CA PRO A 200 3.87 18.19 19.94
C PRO A 200 5.32 18.15 19.43
N HIS A 201 5.70 19.14 18.63
CA HIS A 201 7.07 19.31 18.08
C HIS A 201 7.63 18.11 17.31
N LEU A 202 6.76 17.24 16.78
CA LEU A 202 7.15 16.01 16.11
C LEU A 202 7.95 16.25 14.82
N ASP A 203 7.76 17.40 14.17
CA ASP A 203 8.59 17.88 13.05
C ASP A 203 10.08 17.96 13.43
N GLN A 204 10.40 18.37 14.66
CA GLN A 204 11.77 18.52 15.14
C GLN A 204 12.40 17.14 15.41
N LEU A 205 11.63 16.23 16.01
CA LEU A 205 12.05 14.86 16.30
C LEU A 205 12.28 14.03 15.02
N LEU A 206 11.52 14.30 13.95
CA LEU A 206 11.64 13.63 12.64
C LEU A 206 12.63 14.32 11.70
N GLY A 207 12.82 15.64 11.81
CA GLY A 207 13.58 16.46 10.86
C GLY A 207 12.97 16.47 9.47
N ALA A 208 13.68 17.00 8.47
CA ALA A 208 13.21 17.00 7.10
C ALA A 208 13.17 15.58 6.50
N ALA A 209 12.09 15.25 5.79
CA ALA A 209 12.05 14.11 4.89
C ALA A 209 12.81 14.43 3.59
N LEU A 210 13.52 13.47 3.01
CA LEU A 210 14.33 13.65 1.81
C LEU A 210 13.95 12.69 0.66
N PRO A 211 14.33 13.00 -0.59
CA PRO A 211 14.12 12.09 -1.71
C PRO A 211 14.70 10.70 -1.48
N SER A 212 13.84 9.71 -1.57
CA SER A 212 14.27 8.34 -1.82
C SER A 212 15.01 8.28 -3.15
N THR A 213 16.27 7.88 -3.13
CA THR A 213 16.97 7.37 -4.30
C THR A 213 17.04 5.84 -4.17
N SER A 214 15.97 5.09 -4.49
CA SER A 214 16.00 3.62 -4.66
C SER A 214 14.69 2.80 -4.82
N VAL A 215 14.33 1.90 -3.89
CA VAL A 215 14.18 0.44 -4.19
C VAL A 215 12.80 -0.27 -4.28
N LEU A 216 12.80 -1.37 -5.05
CA LEU A 216 11.73 -2.36 -5.32
C LEU A 216 11.76 -3.56 -4.33
N VAL A 217 10.64 -4.29 -4.14
CA VAL A 217 10.38 -5.11 -2.93
C VAL A 217 9.78 -6.52 -3.23
N SER A 218 9.62 -7.35 -2.18
CA SER A 218 9.54 -8.82 -2.17
C SER A 218 8.16 -9.46 -1.90
N LEU A 219 8.03 -10.78 -2.15
CA LEU A 219 6.87 -11.64 -1.84
C LEU A 219 7.22 -12.68 -0.76
N GLY A 220 6.34 -12.91 0.22
CA GLY A 220 6.59 -13.77 1.39
C GLY A 220 5.41 -14.68 1.77
N THR A 221 5.27 -14.96 3.07
CA THR A 221 4.20 -15.83 3.61
C THR A 221 2.80 -15.27 3.33
N SER A 222 2.65 -13.95 3.49
CA SER A 222 1.59 -13.13 2.91
C SER A 222 1.99 -12.68 1.49
N ASP A 223 1.03 -12.62 0.58
CA ASP A 223 1.29 -12.10 -0.76
C ASP A 223 1.17 -10.57 -0.76
N THR A 224 2.11 -9.87 -1.39
CA THR A 224 2.15 -8.40 -1.46
C THR A 224 2.30 -7.94 -2.91
N VAL A 225 1.32 -7.21 -3.44
CA VAL A 225 1.38 -6.70 -4.81
C VAL A 225 2.03 -5.32 -4.83
N PHE A 226 3.06 -5.17 -5.66
CA PHE A 226 3.76 -3.92 -5.93
C PHE A 226 3.28 -3.33 -7.25
N LEU A 227 2.84 -2.08 -7.20
CA LEU A 227 2.29 -1.37 -8.34
C LEU A 227 3.10 -0.12 -8.61
N TRP A 228 3.45 0.12 -9.89
CA TRP A 228 3.86 1.45 -10.34
C TRP A 228 2.62 2.26 -10.67
N VAL A 229 2.50 3.47 -10.13
CA VAL A 229 1.32 4.32 -10.34
C VAL A 229 1.75 5.78 -10.57
N GLN A 230 1.41 6.35 -11.72
CA GLN A 230 1.66 7.78 -12.00
C GLN A 230 0.59 8.68 -11.36
N ASN A 231 -0.68 8.26 -11.39
CA ASN A 231 -1.82 9.03 -10.91
C ASN A 231 -2.57 8.25 -9.83
N PRO A 232 -2.03 8.16 -8.60
CA PRO A 232 -2.59 7.29 -7.58
C PRO A 232 -3.95 7.77 -7.08
N ARG A 233 -4.77 6.78 -6.72
CA ARG A 233 -6.05 6.95 -6.04
C ARG A 233 -5.97 6.27 -4.68
N PRO A 234 -5.48 6.95 -3.63
CA PRO A 234 -5.52 6.42 -2.27
C PRO A 234 -6.95 6.02 -1.89
N ALA A 235 -7.07 4.94 -1.12
CA ALA A 235 -8.34 4.34 -0.73
C ALA A 235 -8.30 3.87 0.73
N LEU A 236 -9.40 3.30 1.21
CA LEU A 236 -9.47 2.65 2.53
C LEU A 236 -8.76 1.27 2.57
N GLU A 237 -8.29 0.80 1.42
CA GLU A 237 -7.56 -0.45 1.20
C GLU A 237 -6.22 -0.14 0.51
N GLY A 238 -5.17 -0.89 0.86
CA GLY A 238 -3.83 -0.70 0.30
C GLY A 238 -3.11 0.55 0.80
N HIS A 239 -1.89 0.75 0.28
CA HIS A 239 -1.02 1.87 0.64
C HIS A 239 -0.39 2.47 -0.61
N VAL A 240 -0.43 3.80 -0.75
CA VAL A 240 0.27 4.55 -1.79
C VAL A 240 1.46 5.27 -1.16
N PHE A 241 2.67 4.98 -1.62
CA PHE A 241 3.89 5.64 -1.18
C PHE A 241 4.53 6.43 -2.33
N CYS A 242 5.35 7.43 -2.02
CA CYS A 242 6.23 8.03 -3.03
C CYS A 242 7.12 6.94 -3.68
N SER A 243 7.24 6.93 -5.01
CA SER A 243 8.10 5.98 -5.70
C SER A 243 9.55 6.27 -5.33
N PRO A 244 10.35 5.23 -5.01
CA PRO A 244 11.71 5.46 -4.63
C PRO A 244 12.67 5.55 -5.82
N VAL A 245 12.35 5.07 -7.03
CA VAL A 245 13.22 5.21 -8.22
C VAL A 245 12.93 6.47 -9.05
N ASP A 246 11.74 7.04 -8.93
CA ASP A 246 11.25 8.12 -9.78
C ASP A 246 10.47 9.10 -8.91
N GLN A 247 10.96 10.34 -8.84
CA GLN A 247 10.35 11.36 -7.99
C GLN A 247 8.94 11.74 -8.44
N GLU A 248 8.61 11.67 -9.73
CA GLU A 248 7.28 12.06 -10.24
C GLU A 248 6.23 10.95 -10.11
N ALA A 249 6.66 9.73 -9.77
CA ALA A 249 5.80 8.56 -9.66
C ALA A 249 5.51 8.16 -8.20
N PHE A 250 4.57 7.21 -8.07
CA PHE A 250 4.21 6.57 -6.82
C PHE A 250 4.37 5.05 -6.96
N MET A 251 4.65 4.40 -5.84
CA MET A 251 4.47 2.96 -5.72
C MET A 251 3.21 2.70 -4.89
N ALA A 252 2.53 1.59 -5.13
CA ALA A 252 1.45 1.16 -4.26
C ALA A 252 1.58 -0.30 -3.84
N LEU A 253 1.04 -0.58 -2.66
CA LEU A 253 1.05 -1.84 -1.94
C LEU A 253 -0.37 -2.35 -1.73
N LEU A 254 -0.58 -3.63 -2.00
CA LEU A 254 -1.75 -4.38 -1.54
C LEU A 254 -1.27 -5.62 -0.81
N CYS A 255 -1.65 -5.76 0.46
CA CYS A 255 -1.28 -6.89 1.29
C CYS A 255 -2.44 -7.88 1.38
N PHE A 256 -2.17 -9.15 1.09
CA PHE A 256 -3.11 -10.26 1.17
C PHE A 256 -2.59 -11.29 2.16
N LYS A 257 -3.33 -11.50 3.24
CA LYS A 257 -2.95 -12.39 4.35
C LYS A 257 -3.11 -13.85 3.97
N ASN A 258 -4.18 -14.20 3.26
CA ASN A 258 -4.49 -15.56 2.83
C ASN A 258 -3.77 -15.87 1.50
N GLY A 259 -2.45 -16.05 1.61
CA GLY A 259 -1.52 -16.30 0.49
C GLY A 259 -1.05 -17.75 0.43
N SER A 260 0.17 -18.00 0.90
CA SER A 260 0.85 -19.30 0.81
C SER A 260 0.16 -20.42 1.60
N LEU A 261 -0.20 -20.17 2.85
CA LEU A 261 -0.83 -21.16 3.74
C LEU A 261 -2.20 -21.62 3.23
N THR A 262 -2.95 -20.74 2.57
CA THR A 262 -4.23 -21.07 1.93
C THR A 262 -4.05 -21.96 0.70
N ARG A 263 -2.98 -21.74 -0.08
CA ARG A 263 -2.60 -22.64 -1.18
C ARG A 263 -2.14 -24.00 -0.67
N GLU A 264 -1.41 -24.04 0.45
CA GLU A 264 -1.03 -25.29 1.12
C GLU A 264 -2.24 -26.04 1.68
N HIS A 265 -3.19 -25.35 2.32
CA HIS A 265 -4.45 -25.89 2.80
C HIS A 265 -5.24 -26.60 1.69
N ILE A 266 -5.55 -25.89 0.60
CA ILE A 266 -6.29 -26.46 -0.54
C ILE A 266 -5.45 -27.51 -1.28
N SER A 267 -4.12 -27.39 -1.33
CA SER A 267 -3.26 -28.46 -1.84
C SER A 267 -3.34 -29.74 -1.00
N ASN A 268 -3.43 -29.63 0.33
CA ASN A 268 -3.60 -30.77 1.22
C ASN A 268 -4.97 -31.44 1.04
N GLU A 269 -6.04 -30.64 0.90
CA GLU A 269 -7.41 -31.13 0.71
C GLU A 269 -7.64 -31.74 -0.68
N CYS A 270 -7.28 -31.04 -1.75
CA CYS A 270 -7.61 -31.43 -3.13
C CYS A 270 -6.53 -32.27 -3.81
N ALA A 271 -5.25 -32.07 -3.47
CA ALA A 271 -4.10 -32.65 -4.16
C ALA A 271 -3.22 -33.54 -3.25
N GLY A 272 -3.67 -33.85 -2.02
CA GLY A 272 -2.94 -34.67 -1.04
C GLY A 272 -1.57 -34.09 -0.65
N GLY A 273 -1.41 -32.77 -0.72
CA GLY A 273 -0.16 -32.04 -0.47
C GLY A 273 0.84 -32.07 -1.64
N SER A 274 0.48 -32.67 -2.78
CA SER A 274 1.36 -32.76 -3.95
C SER A 274 1.22 -31.58 -4.89
N TRP A 275 2.25 -30.72 -4.95
CA TRP A 275 2.30 -29.59 -5.88
C TRP A 275 2.30 -30.00 -7.36
N GLU A 276 2.76 -31.21 -7.71
CA GLU A 276 2.67 -31.71 -9.10
C GLU A 276 1.22 -32.08 -9.46
N VAL A 277 0.47 -32.66 -8.52
CA VAL A 277 -0.97 -32.92 -8.70
C VAL A 277 -1.73 -31.59 -8.78
N PHE A 278 -1.41 -30.62 -7.91
CA PHE A 278 -1.95 -29.26 -7.96
C PHE A 278 -1.69 -28.59 -9.32
N SER A 279 -0.47 -28.70 -9.85
CA SER A 279 -0.14 -28.25 -11.21
C SER A 279 -0.93 -28.99 -12.29
N ALA A 280 -1.09 -30.31 -12.21
CA ALA A 280 -1.90 -31.07 -13.16
C ALA A 280 -3.35 -30.57 -13.19
N MET A 281 -3.96 -30.34 -12.02
CA MET A 281 -5.32 -29.79 -11.91
C MET A 281 -5.46 -28.40 -12.55
N LEU A 282 -4.45 -27.54 -12.43
CA LEU A 282 -4.42 -26.24 -13.12
C LEU A 282 -4.25 -26.34 -14.65
N ARG A 283 -3.57 -27.38 -15.15
CA ARG A 283 -3.40 -27.65 -16.60
C ARG A 283 -4.66 -28.25 -17.23
N GLU A 284 -5.40 -29.06 -16.48
CA GLU A 284 -6.60 -29.78 -16.94
C GLU A 284 -7.87 -28.92 -16.88
N THR A 285 -7.87 -27.83 -16.09
CA THR A 285 -9.00 -26.89 -15.99
C THR A 285 -8.90 -25.74 -17.00
N PRO A 286 -10.02 -25.38 -17.67
CA PRO A 286 -10.03 -24.29 -18.64
C PRO A 286 -9.88 -22.91 -17.97
N LEU A 287 -9.41 -21.92 -18.74
CA LEU A 287 -9.34 -20.53 -18.30
C LEU A 287 -10.73 -20.02 -17.92
N GLY A 288 -10.85 -19.32 -16.80
CA GLY A 288 -12.13 -18.84 -16.27
C GLY A 288 -12.93 -19.92 -15.55
N ASN A 289 -12.40 -21.13 -15.38
CA ASN A 289 -12.95 -22.21 -14.56
C ASN A 289 -14.40 -22.58 -14.87
N ASP A 290 -14.80 -22.48 -16.14
CA ASP A 290 -16.19 -22.61 -16.63
C ASP A 290 -17.21 -21.71 -15.89
N GLY A 291 -16.75 -20.57 -15.35
CA GLY A 291 -17.55 -19.61 -14.59
C GLY A 291 -17.48 -19.75 -13.07
N ASN A 292 -16.87 -20.81 -12.54
CA ASN A 292 -16.83 -21.09 -11.10
C ASN A 292 -15.79 -20.21 -10.38
N ILE A 293 -16.24 -19.35 -9.46
CA ILE A 293 -15.42 -18.40 -8.70
C ILE A 293 -15.34 -18.81 -7.23
N GLY A 294 -14.17 -18.66 -6.61
CA GLY A 294 -14.00 -18.90 -5.17
C GLY A 294 -13.18 -17.80 -4.49
N PHE A 295 -13.53 -17.50 -3.25
CA PHE A 295 -12.83 -16.58 -2.35
C PHE A 295 -12.42 -17.33 -1.08
N TYR A 296 -11.14 -17.31 -0.74
CA TYR A 296 -10.55 -18.20 0.27
C TYR A 296 -9.87 -17.38 1.36
N PHE A 297 -10.59 -17.15 2.45
CA PHE A 297 -10.12 -16.35 3.58
C PHE A 297 -10.13 -17.19 4.87
N ASP A 298 -9.22 -18.16 4.97
CA ASP A 298 -9.06 -19.03 6.17
C ASP A 298 -8.95 -18.20 7.46
N THR A 299 -8.34 -17.03 7.36
CA THR A 299 -8.27 -16.02 8.42
C THR A 299 -8.79 -14.67 7.93
N MET A 300 -9.07 -13.78 8.88
CA MET A 300 -9.39 -12.36 8.63
C MET A 300 -8.43 -11.72 7.62
N GLU A 301 -8.92 -11.49 6.40
CA GLU A 301 -8.19 -10.87 5.30
C GLU A 301 -8.03 -9.34 5.51
N ILE A 302 -6.99 -8.77 4.92
CA ILE A 302 -6.67 -7.35 4.91
C ILE A 302 -7.32 -6.67 3.69
N THR A 303 -7.21 -7.30 2.53
CA THR A 303 -7.68 -6.77 1.23
C THR A 303 -8.58 -7.78 0.50
N PRO A 304 -9.92 -7.62 0.52
CA PRO A 304 -10.69 -6.74 1.40
C PRO A 304 -10.78 -7.30 2.83
N PRO A 305 -11.34 -6.56 3.80
CA PRO A 305 -11.67 -7.08 5.12
C PRO A 305 -12.78 -8.16 5.07
N ALA A 306 -12.40 -9.42 4.84
CA ALA A 306 -13.29 -10.58 4.69
C ALA A 306 -12.80 -11.81 5.49
N VAL A 307 -13.64 -12.85 5.63
CA VAL A 307 -13.29 -14.12 6.29
C VAL A 307 -14.22 -15.24 5.78
N GLY A 308 -13.77 -16.50 5.81
CA GLY A 308 -14.50 -17.67 5.32
C GLY A 308 -14.15 -18.05 3.87
N ILE A 309 -14.64 -19.20 3.43
CA ILE A 309 -14.53 -19.66 2.05
C ILE A 309 -15.91 -19.52 1.38
N HIS A 310 -15.97 -18.76 0.29
CA HIS A 310 -17.20 -18.43 -0.44
C HIS A 310 -17.05 -18.90 -1.88
N ARG A 311 -18.02 -19.66 -2.40
CA ARG A 311 -17.94 -20.30 -3.72
C ARG A 311 -19.19 -19.99 -4.53
N PHE A 312 -19.01 -19.64 -5.80
CA PHE A 312 -20.09 -19.28 -6.71
C PHE A 312 -19.96 -20.07 -8.01
N ASP A 313 -21.04 -20.69 -8.45
CA ASP A 313 -21.09 -21.37 -9.75
C ASP A 313 -21.25 -20.39 -10.93
N SER A 314 -21.35 -20.93 -12.14
CA SER A 314 -21.53 -20.15 -13.37
C SER A 314 -22.84 -19.37 -13.48
N GLU A 315 -23.80 -19.60 -12.57
CA GLU A 315 -25.07 -18.86 -12.49
C GLU A 315 -25.06 -17.83 -11.34
N ASP A 316 -23.86 -17.48 -10.84
CA ASP A 316 -23.61 -16.64 -9.65
C ASP A 316 -24.27 -17.18 -8.36
N SER A 317 -24.62 -18.48 -8.30
CA SER A 317 -25.27 -19.11 -7.14
C SER A 317 -24.24 -19.62 -6.12
N GLU A 318 -24.48 -19.38 -4.83
CA GLU A 318 -23.59 -19.82 -3.76
C GLU A 318 -23.66 -21.35 -3.58
N VAL A 319 -22.51 -22.03 -3.63
CA VAL A 319 -22.40 -23.49 -3.51
C VAL A 319 -21.50 -23.90 -2.34
N SER A 320 -21.77 -25.07 -1.77
CA SER A 320 -21.02 -25.54 -0.58
C SER A 320 -19.61 -26.05 -0.89
N SER A 321 -19.36 -26.55 -2.11
CA SER A 321 -18.10 -27.20 -2.50
C SER A 321 -17.98 -27.29 -4.03
N PHE A 322 -16.75 -27.34 -4.55
CA PHE A 322 -16.48 -27.74 -5.94
C PHE A 322 -15.83 -29.13 -6.01
N SER A 323 -15.61 -29.64 -7.23
CA SER A 323 -14.69 -30.76 -7.45
C SER A 323 -13.23 -30.32 -7.22
N PRO A 324 -12.31 -31.22 -6.83
CA PRO A 324 -10.93 -30.85 -6.49
C PRO A 324 -10.19 -30.01 -7.54
N GLN A 325 -10.40 -30.30 -8.82
CA GLN A 325 -9.83 -29.55 -9.93
C GLN A 325 -10.35 -28.11 -10.00
N VAL A 326 -11.67 -27.95 -9.93
CA VAL A 326 -12.36 -26.66 -9.98
C VAL A 326 -12.04 -25.82 -8.74
N GLU A 327 -11.90 -26.47 -7.58
CA GLU A 327 -11.50 -25.88 -6.30
C GLU A 327 -10.06 -25.29 -6.38
N VAL A 328 -9.11 -26.05 -6.93
CA VAL A 328 -7.72 -25.62 -7.14
C VAL A 328 -7.63 -24.43 -8.09
N ARG A 329 -8.38 -24.42 -9.21
CA ARG A 329 -8.40 -23.26 -10.11
C ARG A 329 -9.15 -22.07 -9.49
N ALA A 330 -10.29 -22.28 -8.83
CA ALA A 330 -11.06 -21.23 -8.18
C ALA A 330 -10.21 -20.44 -7.17
N LEU A 331 -9.38 -21.14 -6.39
CA LEU A 331 -8.42 -20.50 -5.49
C LEU A 331 -7.41 -19.61 -6.24
N VAL A 332 -6.73 -20.17 -7.24
CA VAL A 332 -5.60 -19.48 -7.90
C VAL A 332 -6.09 -18.33 -8.78
N GLU A 333 -7.16 -18.54 -9.56
CA GLU A 333 -7.82 -17.45 -10.31
C GLU A 333 -8.41 -16.41 -9.37
N GLY A 334 -9.15 -16.81 -8.32
CA GLY A 334 -9.75 -15.88 -7.35
C GLY A 334 -8.71 -15.00 -6.66
N GLN A 335 -7.58 -15.58 -6.24
CA GLN A 335 -6.44 -14.84 -5.70
C GLN A 335 -5.91 -13.78 -6.68
N PHE A 336 -5.65 -14.14 -7.94
CA PHE A 336 -5.10 -13.18 -8.92
C PHE A 336 -6.13 -12.17 -9.43
N LEU A 337 -7.40 -12.55 -9.59
CA LEU A 337 -8.49 -11.65 -9.97
C LEU A 337 -8.73 -10.59 -8.89
N SER A 338 -8.73 -10.98 -7.62
CA SER A 338 -8.77 -10.05 -6.48
C SER A 338 -7.56 -9.10 -6.52
N ARG A 339 -6.33 -9.61 -6.65
CA ARG A 339 -5.11 -8.79 -6.74
C ARG A 339 -5.18 -7.76 -7.87
N ARG A 340 -5.67 -8.15 -9.04
CA ARG A 340 -5.89 -7.25 -10.19
C ARG A 340 -6.97 -6.21 -9.91
N LEU A 341 -8.13 -6.62 -9.39
CA LEU A 341 -9.25 -5.76 -9.02
C LEU A 341 -8.82 -4.64 -8.06
N HIS A 342 -8.17 -4.97 -6.95
CA HIS A 342 -7.74 -3.98 -5.98
C HIS A 342 -6.60 -3.10 -6.53
N ALA A 343 -5.76 -3.61 -7.43
CA ALA A 343 -4.77 -2.80 -8.13
C ALA A 343 -5.42 -1.73 -9.02
N GLU A 344 -6.38 -2.11 -9.86
CA GLU A 344 -7.10 -1.20 -10.75
C GLU A 344 -7.86 -0.10 -9.95
N ARG A 345 -8.37 -0.41 -8.75
CA ARG A 345 -8.96 0.58 -7.82
C ARG A 345 -7.97 1.68 -7.40
N LEU A 346 -6.72 1.32 -7.12
CA LEU A 346 -5.64 2.28 -6.77
C LEU A 346 -5.12 3.12 -7.95
N GLY A 347 -5.61 2.86 -9.17
CA GLY A 347 -5.22 3.57 -10.39
C GLY A 347 -4.18 2.84 -11.25
N TYR A 348 -3.86 1.58 -10.95
CA TYR A 348 -3.07 0.73 -11.85
C TYR A 348 -3.85 0.46 -13.15
N SER A 349 -3.12 0.29 -14.25
CA SER A 349 -3.69 -0.18 -15.52
C SER A 349 -2.67 -1.02 -16.29
N ILE A 350 -3.17 -2.01 -17.03
CA ILE A 350 -2.34 -2.84 -17.91
C ILE A 350 -2.11 -2.07 -19.21
N LEU A 351 -0.85 -1.81 -19.54
CA LEU A 351 -0.41 -1.01 -20.68
C LEU A 351 0.39 -1.87 -21.68
N PRO A 352 0.53 -1.43 -22.95
CA PRO A 352 1.47 -2.06 -23.87
C PRO A 352 2.88 -2.09 -23.27
N GLY A 353 3.46 -3.29 -23.13
CA GLY A 353 4.77 -3.48 -22.52
C GLY A 353 4.77 -3.76 -21.01
N THR A 354 3.61 -3.83 -20.34
CA THR A 354 3.53 -4.29 -18.94
C THR A 354 4.24 -5.65 -18.78
N ARG A 355 5.12 -5.73 -17.78
CA ARG A 355 5.77 -6.96 -17.28
C ARG A 355 5.23 -7.24 -15.89
N VAL A 356 4.90 -8.49 -15.59
CA VAL A 356 4.62 -8.93 -14.20
C VAL A 356 5.87 -9.64 -13.68
N LEU A 357 6.33 -9.28 -12.48
CA LEU A 357 7.45 -9.94 -11.83
C LEU A 357 6.91 -10.78 -10.67
N ALA A 358 7.28 -12.06 -10.63
CA ALA A 358 6.92 -13.00 -9.57
C ALA A 358 8.19 -13.50 -8.85
N THR A 359 8.09 -13.64 -7.53
CA THR A 359 9.14 -14.15 -6.64
C THR A 359 8.50 -14.82 -5.42
N GLY A 360 9.30 -15.31 -4.47
CA GLY A 360 8.83 -16.12 -3.35
C GLY A 360 8.43 -17.55 -3.77
N GLY A 361 8.09 -18.41 -2.79
CA GLY A 361 7.96 -19.85 -3.01
C GLY A 361 7.01 -20.27 -4.14
N ALA A 362 5.86 -19.61 -4.27
CA ALA A 362 4.87 -19.90 -5.32
C ALA A 362 5.37 -19.60 -6.74
N SER A 363 6.39 -18.75 -6.92
CA SER A 363 6.98 -18.46 -8.23
C SER A 363 7.78 -19.60 -8.85
N SER A 364 8.03 -20.67 -8.09
CA SER A 364 8.59 -21.92 -8.62
C SER A 364 7.59 -22.76 -9.42
N ASN A 365 6.27 -22.55 -9.22
CA ASN A 365 5.22 -23.31 -9.88
C ASN A 365 4.76 -22.61 -11.18
N LYS A 366 5.05 -23.22 -12.35
CA LYS A 366 4.79 -22.62 -13.66
C LYS A 366 3.31 -22.47 -13.96
N GLU A 367 2.49 -23.40 -13.49
CA GLU A 367 1.04 -23.41 -13.72
C GLU A 367 0.35 -22.28 -12.94
N ILE A 368 0.75 -22.03 -11.69
CA ILE A 368 0.32 -20.85 -10.92
C ILE A 368 0.72 -19.56 -11.66
N LEU A 369 1.95 -19.48 -12.18
CA LEU A 369 2.39 -18.32 -12.94
C LEU A 369 1.65 -18.15 -14.28
N GLN A 370 1.21 -19.23 -14.92
CA GLN A 370 0.40 -19.14 -16.14
C GLN A 370 -0.93 -18.44 -15.84
N VAL A 371 -1.63 -18.82 -14.77
CA VAL A 371 -2.87 -18.15 -14.34
C VAL A 371 -2.62 -16.67 -14.01
N LEU A 372 -1.51 -16.34 -13.35
CA LEU A 372 -1.12 -14.94 -13.12
C LEU A 372 -0.93 -14.17 -14.43
N SER A 373 -0.27 -14.79 -15.42
CA SER A 373 -0.02 -14.19 -16.74
C SER A 373 -1.32 -13.94 -17.49
N ASP A 374 -2.24 -14.91 -17.46
CA ASP A 374 -3.54 -14.87 -18.10
C ASP A 374 -4.43 -13.78 -17.47
N VAL A 375 -4.56 -13.76 -16.14
CA VAL A 375 -5.39 -12.79 -15.39
C VAL A 375 -4.91 -11.36 -15.58
N PHE A 376 -3.60 -11.10 -15.54
CA PHE A 376 -3.03 -9.78 -15.80
C PHE A 376 -2.84 -9.48 -17.29
N ASN A 377 -3.15 -10.44 -18.17
CA ASN A 377 -2.95 -10.36 -19.63
C ASN A 377 -1.57 -9.79 -20.00
N ALA A 378 -0.52 -10.24 -19.32
CA ALA A 378 0.83 -9.72 -19.44
C ALA A 378 1.89 -10.81 -19.15
N PRO A 379 3.06 -10.78 -19.82
CA PRO A 379 4.12 -11.76 -19.60
C PRO A 379 4.65 -11.72 -18.16
N VAL A 380 4.79 -12.90 -17.56
CA VAL A 380 5.36 -13.07 -16.21
C VAL A 380 6.82 -13.45 -16.30
N TYR A 381 7.62 -12.77 -15.48
CA TYR A 381 9.04 -13.00 -15.31
C TYR A 381 9.33 -13.42 -13.87
N THR A 382 10.26 -14.33 -13.68
CA THR A 382 10.79 -14.70 -12.37
C THR A 382 12.22 -14.23 -12.22
N ILE A 383 12.61 -13.93 -10.99
CA ILE A 383 14.01 -13.63 -10.67
C ILE A 383 14.39 -14.37 -9.38
N ASP A 384 15.45 -15.18 -9.46
CA ASP A 384 15.94 -15.99 -8.34
C ASP A 384 16.80 -15.11 -7.41
N LEU A 385 16.12 -14.33 -6.59
CA LEU A 385 16.72 -13.40 -5.63
C LEU A 385 15.98 -13.47 -4.29
N SER A 386 16.46 -14.34 -3.41
CA SER A 386 16.16 -14.30 -1.97
C SER A 386 16.42 -12.92 -1.36
N ASP A 387 17.42 -12.21 -1.88
CA ASP A 387 17.98 -10.98 -1.31
C ASP A 387 17.63 -9.72 -2.12
N SER A 388 16.43 -9.70 -2.71
CA SER A 388 15.94 -8.61 -3.58
C SER A 388 16.08 -7.21 -2.97
N ALA A 389 15.76 -7.05 -1.68
CA ALA A 389 15.94 -5.80 -0.96
C ALA A 389 17.42 -5.37 -0.86
N CYS A 390 18.34 -6.32 -0.59
CA CYS A 390 19.77 -6.04 -0.50
C CYS A 390 20.39 -5.71 -1.87
N LEU A 391 20.06 -6.47 -2.91
CA LEU A 391 20.54 -6.19 -4.27
C LEU A 391 19.99 -4.86 -4.78
N GLY A 392 18.71 -4.60 -4.52
CA GLY A 392 18.10 -3.30 -4.73
C GLY A 392 18.92 -2.21 -4.06
N SER A 393 19.19 -2.33 -2.75
CA SER A 393 20.00 -1.37 -1.98
C SER A 393 21.37 -1.11 -2.61
N ALA A 394 22.05 -2.14 -3.13
CA ALA A 394 23.31 -1.96 -3.86
C ALA A 394 23.13 -1.13 -5.15
N TYR A 395 22.07 -1.35 -5.92
CA TYR A 395 21.75 -0.51 -7.09
C TYR A 395 21.41 0.94 -6.71
N ARG A 396 20.87 1.21 -5.51
CA ARG A 396 20.71 2.58 -4.98
C ARG A 396 22.03 3.28 -4.79
N ALA A 397 22.96 2.59 -4.14
CA ALA A 397 24.28 3.13 -3.82
C ALA A 397 25.02 3.48 -5.12
N LEU A 398 24.92 2.61 -6.13
CA LEU A 398 25.44 2.87 -7.46
C LEU A 398 24.73 4.03 -8.18
N HIS A 399 23.40 4.14 -8.07
CA HIS A 399 22.66 5.26 -8.66
C HIS A 399 23.02 6.60 -7.99
N GLY A 400 23.16 6.62 -6.67
CA GLY A 400 23.63 7.80 -5.93
C GLY A 400 25.00 8.30 -6.40
N LEU A 401 25.95 7.39 -6.70
CA LEU A 401 27.25 7.74 -7.28
C LEU A 401 27.18 8.32 -8.70
N LEU A 402 26.08 8.11 -9.42
CA LEU A 402 25.88 8.52 -10.82
C LEU A 402 24.82 9.62 -10.99
N ALA A 403 24.14 10.01 -9.90
CA ALA A 403 22.98 10.90 -9.93
C ALA A 403 23.33 12.31 -10.43
N GLU A 404 24.48 12.86 -10.04
CA GLU A 404 24.96 14.17 -10.51
C GLU A 404 25.23 14.21 -12.03
N SER A 405 25.45 13.04 -12.65
CA SER A 405 25.60 12.91 -14.11
C SER A 405 24.26 12.80 -14.85
N GLY A 406 23.13 12.94 -14.16
CA GLY A 406 21.78 12.86 -14.74
C GLY A 406 21.36 11.46 -15.21
N VAL A 407 22.07 10.41 -14.79
CA VAL A 407 21.80 9.02 -15.20
C VAL A 407 20.51 8.53 -14.53
N SER A 408 19.59 7.99 -15.33
CA SER A 408 18.35 7.41 -14.82
C SER A 408 18.61 6.13 -14.02
N PHE A 409 17.77 5.80 -13.03
CA PHE A 409 17.92 4.52 -12.31
C PHE A 409 17.85 3.31 -13.27
N LEU A 410 17.01 3.40 -14.30
CA LEU A 410 16.90 2.37 -15.34
C LEU A 410 18.23 2.17 -16.10
N ASP A 411 18.95 3.24 -16.41
CA ASP A 411 20.27 3.18 -17.04
C ASP A 411 21.35 2.58 -16.15
N VAL A 412 21.22 2.71 -14.84
CA VAL A 412 22.12 2.08 -13.86
C VAL A 412 21.91 0.57 -13.84
N VAL A 413 20.65 0.12 -13.84
CA VAL A 413 20.31 -1.31 -13.72
C VAL A 413 20.16 -2.04 -15.05
N LYS A 414 20.37 -1.41 -16.21
CA LYS A 414 20.23 -2.05 -17.54
C LYS A 414 21.13 -3.26 -17.78
N ASN A 415 22.22 -3.38 -17.01
CA ASN A 415 23.15 -4.51 -17.05
C ASN A 415 22.97 -5.48 -15.86
N ALA A 416 21.93 -5.27 -15.03
CA ALA A 416 21.53 -6.24 -14.00
C ALA A 416 21.12 -7.57 -14.65
N PRO A 417 21.17 -8.69 -13.91
CA PRO A 417 20.59 -9.95 -14.38
C PRO A 417 19.11 -9.75 -14.74
N GLU A 418 18.79 -9.88 -16.02
CA GLU A 418 17.40 -9.74 -16.51
C GLU A 418 16.52 -10.87 -15.92
N PRO A 419 15.34 -10.55 -15.37
CA PRO A 419 14.35 -11.55 -14.99
C PRO A 419 14.07 -12.53 -16.13
N GLN A 420 14.04 -13.83 -15.83
CA GLN A 420 13.72 -14.85 -16.83
C GLN A 420 12.22 -14.82 -17.13
N ARG A 421 11.84 -14.67 -18.40
CA ARG A 421 10.43 -14.82 -18.80
C ARG A 421 10.00 -16.28 -18.65
N THR A 422 9.03 -16.53 -17.79
CA THR A 422 8.57 -17.89 -17.46
C THR A 422 7.29 -18.25 -18.21
N THR A 423 6.42 -17.28 -18.47
CA THR A 423 5.15 -17.49 -19.18
C THR A 423 4.66 -16.22 -19.88
N THR A 424 3.74 -16.42 -20.83
CA THR A 424 3.01 -15.40 -21.60
C THR A 424 1.53 -15.72 -21.56
N PRO A 425 0.63 -14.70 -21.60
CA PRO A 425 -0.80 -14.92 -21.54
C PRO A 425 -1.29 -15.74 -22.74
N HIS A 426 -2.25 -16.63 -22.50
CA HIS A 426 -2.94 -17.36 -23.55
C HIS A 426 -3.71 -16.40 -24.47
N PRO A 427 -3.80 -16.63 -25.80
CA PRO A 427 -4.45 -15.70 -26.72
C PRO A 427 -5.91 -15.35 -26.38
N SER A 428 -6.64 -16.25 -25.73
CA SER A 428 -8.02 -16.04 -25.27
C SER A 428 -8.14 -15.40 -23.88
N ALA A 429 -7.06 -15.32 -23.09
CA ALA A 429 -7.08 -14.90 -21.68
C ALA A 429 -7.73 -13.52 -21.50
N LYS A 430 -7.43 -12.57 -22.40
CA LYS A 430 -8.03 -11.23 -22.41
C LYS A 430 -9.57 -11.27 -22.48
N GLN A 431 -10.14 -12.14 -23.31
CA GLN A 431 -11.58 -12.23 -23.51
C GLN A 431 -12.26 -12.85 -22.28
N VAL A 432 -11.70 -13.95 -21.78
CA VAL A 432 -12.20 -14.67 -20.60
C VAL A 432 -12.15 -13.79 -19.36
N HIS A 433 -10.96 -13.29 -18.98
CA HIS A 433 -10.81 -12.58 -17.71
C HIS A 433 -11.41 -11.18 -17.72
N THR A 434 -11.67 -10.54 -18.88
CA THR A 434 -12.50 -9.32 -18.89
C THR A 434 -13.93 -9.60 -18.47
N HIS A 435 -14.48 -10.80 -18.75
CA HIS A 435 -15.81 -11.18 -18.27
C HIS A 435 -15.77 -11.58 -16.79
N THR A 436 -14.91 -12.52 -16.40
CA THR A 436 -14.81 -13.02 -15.00
C THR A 436 -14.51 -11.91 -14.00
N HIS A 437 -13.68 -10.93 -14.36
CA HIS A 437 -13.32 -9.79 -13.49
C HIS A 437 -14.52 -8.90 -13.13
N ILE A 438 -15.51 -8.76 -14.04
CA ILE A 438 -16.75 -8.02 -13.76
C ILE A 438 -17.60 -8.75 -12.71
N HIS A 439 -17.69 -10.09 -12.79
CA HIS A 439 -18.38 -10.90 -11.77
C HIS A 439 -17.64 -10.84 -10.43
N THR A 440 -16.31 -11.02 -10.41
CA THR A 440 -15.49 -10.90 -9.19
C THR A 440 -15.66 -9.54 -8.49
N HIS A 441 -15.74 -8.45 -9.27
CA HIS A 441 -15.98 -7.11 -8.73
C HIS A 441 -17.29 -7.01 -7.94
N THR A 442 -18.36 -7.67 -8.39
CA THR A 442 -19.67 -7.68 -7.74
C THR A 442 -19.64 -8.40 -6.40
N HIS A 443 -19.18 -9.65 -6.35
CA HIS A 443 -19.16 -10.44 -5.10
C HIS A 443 -18.23 -9.82 -4.04
N THR A 444 -17.06 -9.32 -4.45
CA THR A 444 -16.10 -8.66 -3.54
C THR A 444 -16.74 -7.46 -2.81
N HIS A 445 -17.55 -6.65 -3.51
CA HIS A 445 -18.30 -5.56 -2.89
C HIS A 445 -19.42 -6.05 -1.96
N THR A 446 -20.21 -7.04 -2.37
CA THR A 446 -21.33 -7.56 -1.58
C THR A 446 -20.89 -8.07 -0.21
N HIS A 447 -19.87 -8.93 -0.15
CA HIS A 447 -19.38 -9.46 1.14
C HIS A 447 -18.74 -8.38 2.02
N THR A 448 -18.07 -7.39 1.42
CA THR A 448 -17.49 -6.26 2.15
C THR A 448 -18.59 -5.39 2.78
N HIS A 449 -19.58 -4.97 2.00
CA HIS A 449 -20.68 -4.12 2.50
C HIS A 449 -21.55 -4.80 3.55
N THR A 450 -21.93 -6.07 3.36
CA THR A 450 -22.71 -6.83 4.36
C THR A 450 -21.98 -6.87 5.71
N ARG A 451 -20.66 -7.04 5.71
CA ARG A 451 -19.88 -7.04 6.95
C ARG A 451 -19.76 -5.65 7.59
N THR A 452 -19.58 -4.59 6.80
CA THR A 452 -19.60 -3.20 7.30
C THR A 452 -20.93 -2.87 8.00
N HIS A 453 -22.06 -3.37 7.46
CA HIS A 453 -23.38 -3.19 8.09
C HIS A 453 -23.64 -4.09 9.31
N THR A 454 -22.84 -5.14 9.54
CA THR A 454 -23.04 -6.08 10.66
C THR A 454 -22.22 -5.72 11.91
N HIS A 455 -21.37 -4.69 11.85
CA HIS A 455 -20.46 -4.34 12.95
C HIS A 455 -20.42 -2.86 13.34
N THR A 456 -21.58 -2.33 13.74
CA THR A 456 -21.68 -1.11 14.56
C THR A 456 -22.80 -1.28 15.60
N ASP A 457 -22.69 -0.59 16.74
CA ASP A 457 -23.67 -0.47 17.82
C ASP A 457 -23.94 -1.71 18.70
N THR A 458 -23.09 -1.88 19.72
CA THR A 458 -23.52 -2.39 21.03
C THR A 458 -23.31 -1.31 22.10
N HIS A 459 -24.09 -0.24 22.03
CA HIS A 459 -24.27 0.70 23.13
C HIS A 459 -25.75 0.89 23.45
N ALA A 460 -26.13 0.57 24.69
CA ALA A 460 -27.50 0.61 25.15
C ALA A 460 -27.98 2.05 25.41
N HIS A 461 -28.71 2.65 24.47
CA HIS A 461 -29.57 3.78 24.76
C HIS A 461 -30.98 3.65 24.14
N ARG A 462 -31.94 4.11 24.94
CA ARG A 462 -33.39 4.02 24.84
C ARG A 462 -33.97 4.50 23.49
N HIS A 463 -34.85 3.68 22.91
CA HIS A 463 -35.58 3.94 21.66
C HIS A 463 -36.26 5.31 21.59
N THR A 464 -36.23 5.91 20.39
CA THR A 464 -37.32 6.71 19.84
C THR A 464 -37.49 6.31 18.38
N ASP A 465 -38.64 5.72 18.01
CA ASP A 465 -38.86 5.22 16.65
C ASP A 465 -38.96 6.36 15.63
N THR A 466 -38.33 6.19 14.47
CA THR A 466 -38.65 6.94 13.25
C THR A 466 -38.46 6.02 12.05
N GLN A 467 -39.55 5.42 11.58
CA GLN A 467 -39.53 4.55 10.40
C GLN A 467 -39.17 5.35 9.15
N THR A 468 -38.12 4.91 8.44
CA THR A 468 -37.81 5.40 7.09
C THR A 468 -37.68 4.18 6.17
N HIS A 469 -38.60 4.04 5.21
CA HIS A 469 -38.55 2.95 4.23
C HIS A 469 -37.47 3.21 3.18
N THR A 470 -36.63 2.21 2.91
CA THR A 470 -35.68 2.21 1.79
C THR A 470 -36.23 1.40 0.62
N HIS A 471 -36.51 2.05 -0.51
CA HIS A 471 -36.87 1.38 -1.75
C HIS A 471 -35.63 0.90 -2.51
N THR A 472 -35.60 -0.38 -2.88
CA THR A 472 -34.61 -0.92 -3.82
C THR A 472 -35.16 -0.82 -5.25
N HIS A 473 -34.44 -0.14 -6.15
CA HIS A 473 -34.82 -0.02 -7.56
C HIS A 473 -33.95 -0.90 -8.46
N THR A 474 -34.50 -2.03 -8.89
CA THR A 474 -33.89 -2.88 -9.93
C THR A 474 -34.35 -2.41 -11.32
N HIS A 475 -33.43 -1.94 -12.16
CA HIS A 475 -33.74 -1.57 -13.54
C HIS A 475 -33.49 -2.74 -14.50
N ALA A 476 -34.57 -3.37 -14.98
CA ALA A 476 -34.52 -4.30 -16.10
C ALA A 476 -34.88 -3.55 -17.40
N HIS A 477 -33.98 -3.59 -18.41
CA HIS A 477 -34.29 -3.08 -19.75
C HIS A 477 -35.07 -4.11 -20.56
N ARG A 478 -36.29 -3.75 -21.00
CA ARG A 478 -37.06 -4.49 -22.00
C ARG A 478 -37.30 -3.61 -23.22
N HIS A 479 -36.73 -3.97 -24.36
CA HIS A 479 -37.07 -3.33 -25.63
C HIS A 479 -38.47 -3.74 -26.07
N THR A 480 -39.25 -2.76 -26.53
CA THR A 480 -40.48 -3.00 -27.29
C THR A 480 -40.53 -1.99 -28.43
N HIS A 481 -40.62 -2.48 -29.66
CA HIS A 481 -40.77 -1.66 -30.86
C HIS A 481 -42.25 -1.30 -31.04
N THR A 482 -42.57 -0.03 -31.33
CA THR A 482 -43.92 0.37 -31.72
C THR A 482 -43.85 1.39 -32.85
N ASP A 483 -44.17 0.95 -34.06
CA ASP A 483 -44.42 1.85 -35.19
C ASP A 483 -45.67 2.70 -34.95
N THR A 484 -45.69 3.93 -35.48
CA THR A 484 -46.95 4.65 -35.64
C THR A 484 -46.91 5.59 -36.83
N HIS A 485 -47.55 5.18 -37.92
CA HIS A 485 -47.87 6.08 -39.04
C HIS A 485 -48.73 7.24 -38.57
N ARG A 486 -48.49 8.45 -39.12
CA ARG A 486 -49.41 9.59 -38.95
C ARG A 486 -49.80 10.20 -40.30
N HIS A 487 -51.09 10.18 -40.59
CA HIS A 487 -51.65 10.74 -41.81
C HIS A 487 -51.51 12.27 -41.89
N ARG A 488 -51.42 12.74 -43.13
CA ARG A 488 -51.19 14.13 -43.54
C ARG A 488 -52.51 14.85 -43.79
N ASN A 489 -52.67 16.09 -43.33
CA ASN A 489 -53.48 17.09 -44.04
C ASN A 489 -53.04 18.53 -43.75
N LYS A 490 -53.26 19.42 -44.73
CA LYS A 490 -52.66 20.77 -44.84
C LYS A 490 -53.64 21.88 -44.50
N ILE A 491 -53.20 22.93 -43.78
CA ILE A 491 -53.70 24.32 -43.90
C ILE A 491 -52.51 25.30 -43.91
N THR A 492 -52.71 26.51 -44.42
CA THR A 492 -51.77 27.27 -45.27
C THR A 492 -50.96 28.38 -44.58
N ALA A 493 -49.87 28.79 -45.24
CA ALA A 493 -48.88 29.77 -44.80
C ALA A 493 -49.36 31.22 -44.60
N ARG A 494 -48.68 31.99 -43.72
CA ARG A 494 -47.96 33.24 -44.10
C ARG A 494 -47.12 33.89 -42.97
N LYS A 495 -46.09 34.62 -43.42
CA LYS A 495 -45.29 35.67 -42.73
C LYS A 495 -44.29 35.26 -41.62
N VAL A 496 -43.10 34.90 -42.10
CA VAL A 496 -41.83 35.37 -41.51
C VAL A 496 -41.83 36.91 -41.48
N GLN A 497 -41.67 37.49 -40.28
CA GLN A 497 -41.12 38.83 -39.95
C GLN A 497 -41.79 39.38 -38.67
N ASN A 498 -41.24 39.06 -37.49
CA ASN A 498 -41.11 39.97 -36.33
C ASN A 498 -40.57 39.26 -35.07
N CYS A 499 -39.28 38.90 -35.06
CA CYS A 499 -38.56 38.69 -33.80
C CYS A 499 -37.12 39.24 -33.85
N HIS A 500 -36.96 40.44 -34.40
CA HIS A 500 -35.72 41.25 -34.32
C HIS A 500 -35.83 42.39 -33.28
N LYS A 501 -36.74 42.25 -32.30
CA LYS A 501 -37.03 43.28 -31.27
C LYS A 501 -36.96 42.81 -29.80
N LYS A 502 -36.47 41.59 -29.50
CA LYS A 502 -36.29 41.08 -28.12
C LYS A 502 -34.86 40.62 -27.76
N ARG A 503 -33.82 41.12 -28.46
CA ARG A 503 -32.40 40.84 -28.13
C ARG A 503 -31.50 42.08 -27.99
N LYS A 504 -32.08 43.25 -27.70
CA LYS A 504 -31.36 44.54 -27.47
C LYS A 504 -31.81 45.29 -26.20
N LEU A 505 -32.33 44.59 -25.19
CA LEU A 505 -32.92 45.22 -23.99
C LEU A 505 -32.59 44.55 -22.64
N THR A 506 -31.45 43.84 -22.56
CA THR A 506 -30.89 43.32 -21.29
C THR A 506 -29.42 43.66 -21.05
N THR A 507 -28.71 44.24 -22.04
CA THR A 507 -27.30 44.70 -21.91
C THR A 507 -27.15 46.21 -21.63
N ARG A 508 -28.23 46.89 -21.19
CA ARG A 508 -28.20 48.33 -20.82
C ARG A 508 -28.39 48.63 -19.32
N LYS A 509 -28.70 47.64 -18.47
CA LYS A 509 -28.82 47.84 -17.00
C LYS A 509 -27.53 47.60 -16.20
N CYS A 510 -26.49 46.97 -16.78
CA CYS A 510 -25.24 46.66 -16.04
C CYS A 510 -24.13 47.74 -16.18
N LYS A 511 -24.31 48.78 -17.00
CA LYS A 511 -23.29 49.84 -17.23
C LYS A 511 -23.55 51.19 -16.53
N ILE A 512 -24.53 51.26 -15.62
CA ILE A 512 -24.87 52.51 -14.89
C ILE A 512 -24.49 52.42 -13.39
N SER A 513 -24.31 51.23 -12.81
CA SER A 513 -23.92 51.07 -11.40
C SER A 513 -22.43 51.27 -11.12
N LEU A 514 -21.56 51.16 -12.13
CA LEU A 514 -20.08 51.24 -12.01
C LEU A 514 -19.48 52.63 -12.32
N LYS A 515 -20.30 53.69 -12.45
CA LYS A 515 -19.84 55.07 -12.69
C LYS A 515 -20.15 56.06 -11.56
N ARG A 516 -20.66 55.60 -10.40
CA ARG A 516 -20.97 56.44 -9.22
C ARG A 516 -20.09 56.22 -8.00
N SER A 517 -19.17 55.25 -8.02
CA SER A 517 -18.22 54.96 -6.93
C SER A 517 -16.78 55.42 -7.18
N LYS A 518 -16.50 56.11 -8.30
CA LYS A 518 -15.16 56.63 -8.68
C LYS A 518 -15.12 58.16 -8.84
N ILE A 519 -15.93 58.90 -8.07
CA ILE A 519 -16.01 60.38 -8.12
C ILE A 519 -15.80 61.05 -6.74
N ASN A 520 -15.65 60.27 -5.65
CA ASN A 520 -15.59 60.78 -4.27
C ASN A 520 -14.24 60.56 -3.54
N ALA A 521 -13.14 60.28 -4.25
CA ALA A 521 -11.83 60.08 -3.63
C ALA A 521 -10.69 60.57 -4.56
N GLU A 522 -10.51 61.90 -4.58
CA GLU A 522 -9.45 62.74 -5.21
C GLU A 522 -10.19 64.06 -5.58
N THR A 523 -10.03 65.21 -4.91
CA THR A 523 -8.81 65.88 -4.43
C THR A 523 -9.12 66.98 -3.38
N THR A 524 -8.07 67.45 -2.68
CA THR A 524 -7.91 68.64 -1.78
C THR A 524 -7.78 68.31 -0.28
N LYS A 525 -6.81 68.86 0.48
CA LYS A 525 -5.51 69.54 0.16
C LYS A 525 -4.66 69.57 1.46
N SER A 526 -3.34 69.42 1.37
CA SER A 526 -2.37 69.72 2.45
C SER A 526 -2.29 71.24 2.75
N PRO A 527 -1.75 71.68 3.91
CA PRO A 527 -0.32 71.57 4.21
C PRO A 527 0.09 70.41 5.11
#